data_AF-A0A2S4VCR9-F1
#
_entry.id   AF-A0A2S4VCR9-F1
#
_cell.length_a   1.000
_cell.length_b   1.000
_cell.length_c   1.000
_cell.angle_alpha   90.00
_cell.angle_beta   90.00
_cell.angle_gamma   90.00
#
_symmetry.space_group_name_H-M   'P 1'
#
loop_
_entity.id
_entity.type
_entity.pdbx_description
1 polymer ?
#
loop_
_entity_poly.entity_id
_entity_poly.type
_entity_poly.pdbx_seq_one_letter_code
_entity_poly.pdbx_strand_id
1 'polypeptide(L)'
;MSDSGDTNMDANPPMETSASGKYISSNSHQADHIRNSLDLQTLRSCMTFLAPPHIYDYIVPLNDDEDRGAVKTFRNQSILVDFWDVTTLRQLLQEYDQLIHLEYHLGGNQGQDFEDNDEADEETALLKHRSEIIRLTANVRGGIKDLIRWSYCSDFQLIQEGMELYKGWLNNDLAKIHGMIISIEGRNLNVPQNEIKLHQDHLKLMRSIIPLIKLLRLFFNKITGTPRSKPEFILGNVNSKEYFILETTGQQLEDSIRQLMSFCAALPEAGREIHKKTDQIEKEIRNLGEGISRILISVSFLILPLRSGPEQPSSGSSIFKTNFQELKYALFEAQGELRDALFAYSWGYARVFLPNNP
;
A
#
# COMPACT_ATOMS: atom_id res chain seq x y z
N MET A 1 -29.63 -9.46 63.22
CA MET A 1 -30.35 -8.18 63.37
C MET A 1 -30.12 -7.46 62.05
N SER A 2 -30.78 -7.84 60.96
CA SER A 2 -32.24 -7.86 60.74
C SER A 2 -32.81 -6.45 60.85
N ASP A 3 -33.02 -5.82 59.69
CA ASP A 3 -34.18 -5.00 59.29
C ASP A 3 -33.76 -4.15 58.08
N SER A 4 -34.23 -4.44 56.86
CA SER A 4 -35.59 -4.24 56.31
C SER A 4 -35.85 -2.79 55.90
N GLY A 5 -36.16 -2.59 54.62
CA GLY A 5 -36.55 -1.29 54.08
C GLY A 5 -36.68 -1.32 52.56
N ASP A 6 -37.70 -2.05 52.08
CA ASP A 6 -38.21 -2.01 50.72
C ASP A 6 -38.57 -0.59 50.27
N THR A 7 -38.44 -0.30 48.97
CA THR A 7 -39.56 0.20 48.14
C THR A 7 -39.22 0.22 46.65
N ASN A 8 -40.00 -0.56 45.91
CA ASN A 8 -40.18 -0.54 44.45
C ASN A 8 -40.49 0.87 43.91
N MET A 9 -40.04 1.16 42.68
CA MET A 9 -40.95 1.67 41.64
C MET A 9 -40.49 1.21 40.25
N ASP A 10 -41.37 0.41 39.64
CA ASP A 10 -41.46 0.04 38.24
C ASP A 10 -41.53 1.24 37.29
N ALA A 11 -40.98 1.08 36.09
CA ALA A 11 -41.56 1.64 34.86
C ALA A 11 -40.98 0.94 33.61
N ASN A 12 -41.47 -0.28 33.33
CA ASN A 12 -41.55 -0.77 31.95
C ASN A 12 -42.79 -0.13 31.29
N PRO A 13 -42.73 0.37 30.05
CA PRO A 13 -43.92 0.54 29.24
C PRO A 13 -44.20 -0.72 28.39
N PRO A 14 -45.46 -0.95 28.01
CA PRO A 14 -45.98 -2.26 27.68
C PRO A 14 -45.94 -2.58 26.17
N MET A 15 -45.80 -3.87 25.87
CA MET A 15 -46.39 -4.47 24.68
C MET A 15 -47.91 -4.48 24.85
N GLU A 16 -48.62 -3.79 23.96
CA GLU A 16 -50.00 -4.13 23.63
C GLU A 16 -50.12 -4.36 22.12
N THR A 17 -50.20 -5.64 21.78
CA THR A 17 -50.93 -6.13 20.63
C THR A 17 -52.43 -5.99 20.88
N SER A 18 -53.16 -5.34 19.99
CA SER A 18 -54.52 -5.80 19.64
C SER A 18 -55.03 -5.20 18.34
N ALA A 19 -55.55 -6.10 17.52
CA ALA A 19 -55.99 -5.92 16.15
C ALA A 19 -57.26 -5.07 16.03
N SER A 20 -57.37 -4.31 14.93
CA SER A 20 -58.66 -4.04 14.31
C SER A 20 -58.47 -3.99 12.80
N GLY A 21 -59.02 -5.01 12.13
CA GLY A 21 -59.01 -5.12 10.68
C GLY A 21 -59.81 -3.99 10.04
N LYS A 22 -59.17 -3.32 9.08
CA LYS A 22 -59.86 -2.71 7.96
C LYS A 22 -59.23 -3.27 6.69
N TYR A 23 -60.01 -4.10 6.00
CA TYR A 23 -59.82 -4.41 4.60
C TYR A 23 -59.63 -3.09 3.84
N ILE A 24 -58.43 -2.87 3.30
CA ILE A 24 -58.21 -1.89 2.24
C ILE A 24 -57.70 -2.67 1.04
N SER A 25 -58.66 -2.86 0.13
CA SER A 25 -58.53 -3.12 -1.30
C SER A 25 -57.13 -2.89 -1.87
N SER A 26 -56.60 -3.93 -2.48
CA SER A 26 -55.45 -3.93 -3.38
C SER A 26 -55.57 -2.82 -4.42
N ASN A 27 -54.78 -1.75 -4.28
CA ASN A 27 -54.53 -0.81 -5.37
C ASN A 27 -53.14 -1.12 -5.96
N SER A 28 -53.13 -2.06 -6.90
CA SER A 28 -52.00 -2.46 -7.74
C SER A 28 -51.60 -1.39 -8.78
N HIS A 29 -51.76 -0.10 -8.47
CA HIS A 29 -51.46 0.99 -9.41
C HIS A 29 -50.48 2.04 -8.87
N GLN A 30 -49.80 1.75 -7.75
CA GLN A 30 -48.80 2.65 -7.18
C GLN A 30 -47.40 2.04 -7.06
N ALA A 31 -47.23 0.80 -7.54
CA ALA A 31 -45.93 0.11 -7.58
C ALA A 31 -45.18 0.27 -8.91
N ASP A 32 -45.83 0.81 -9.96
CA ASP A 32 -45.25 0.89 -11.31
C ASP A 32 -44.50 2.21 -11.61
N HIS A 33 -44.50 3.18 -10.69
CA HIS A 33 -43.86 4.48 -10.93
C HIS A 33 -42.45 4.65 -10.33
N ILE A 34 -41.89 3.60 -9.71
CA ILE A 34 -40.47 3.56 -9.31
C ILE A 34 -39.71 2.67 -10.30
N ARG A 35 -39.89 2.92 -11.60
CA ARG A 35 -38.89 2.51 -12.59
C ARG A 35 -37.89 3.65 -12.67
N ASN A 36 -36.72 3.42 -12.08
CA ASN A 36 -35.57 4.31 -12.10
C ASN A 36 -35.15 4.62 -13.55
N SER A 37 -35.75 5.62 -14.20
CA SER A 37 -35.12 6.26 -15.34
C SER A 37 -34.16 7.30 -14.76
N LEU A 38 -32.92 6.91 -14.55
CA LEU A 38 -31.84 7.89 -14.50
C LEU A 38 -31.86 8.55 -15.89
N ASP A 39 -32.50 9.72 -15.99
CA ASP A 39 -32.63 10.44 -17.26
C ASP A 39 -31.23 10.68 -17.84
N LEU A 40 -31.01 10.41 -19.13
CA LEU A 40 -29.75 10.64 -19.84
C LEU A 40 -29.23 12.07 -19.60
N GLN A 41 -30.16 13.02 -19.43
CA GLN A 41 -29.82 14.40 -19.11
C GLN A 41 -29.26 14.57 -17.68
N THR A 42 -29.75 13.80 -16.71
CA THR A 42 -29.19 13.73 -15.34
C THR A 42 -27.80 13.10 -15.37
N LEU A 43 -27.63 12.03 -16.16
CA LEU A 43 -26.35 11.32 -16.31
C LEU A 43 -25.28 12.22 -16.94
N ARG A 44 -25.63 12.94 -18.02
CA ARG A 44 -24.77 13.95 -18.65
C ARG A 44 -24.45 15.14 -17.75
N SER A 45 -25.40 15.57 -16.93
CA SER A 45 -25.20 16.63 -15.94
C SER A 45 -24.21 16.18 -14.85
N CYS A 46 -24.31 14.95 -14.36
CA CYS A 46 -23.35 14.35 -13.44
C CYS A 46 -21.94 14.27 -14.05
N MET A 47 -21.82 13.82 -15.31
CA MET A 47 -20.51 13.78 -16.01
C MET A 47 -19.87 15.17 -16.14
N THR A 48 -20.68 16.21 -16.32
CA THR A 48 -20.22 17.61 -16.42
C THR A 48 -19.83 18.18 -15.06
N PHE A 49 -20.58 17.86 -13.99
CA PHE A 49 -20.27 18.27 -12.62
C PHE A 49 -19.01 17.58 -12.08
N LEU A 50 -18.77 16.33 -12.49
CA LEU A 50 -17.55 15.58 -12.24
C LEU A 50 -16.40 16.02 -13.17
N ALA A 51 -16.40 17.24 -13.70
CA ALA A 51 -15.22 17.83 -14.34
C ALA A 51 -14.08 17.95 -13.31
N PRO A 52 -12.81 17.78 -13.71
CA PRO A 52 -11.74 17.91 -12.74
C PRO A 52 -11.69 19.29 -12.12
N PRO A 53 -11.79 19.42 -10.77
CA PRO A 53 -11.47 20.66 -10.14
C PRO A 53 -9.99 20.91 -10.37
N HIS A 54 -9.62 22.18 -10.43
CA HIS A 54 -8.23 22.59 -10.37
C HIS A 54 -7.74 22.30 -8.95
N ILE A 55 -7.22 21.08 -8.72
CA ILE A 55 -6.73 20.60 -7.41
C ILE A 55 -5.61 21.51 -6.85
N TYR A 56 -4.96 22.28 -7.73
CA TYR A 56 -3.87 23.19 -7.38
C TYR A 56 -4.24 24.32 -6.40
N ASP A 57 -5.53 24.60 -6.16
CA ASP A 57 -5.95 25.69 -5.28
C ASP A 57 -6.13 25.28 -3.80
N TYR A 58 -6.02 23.99 -3.46
CA TYR A 58 -6.19 23.47 -2.08
C TYR A 58 -4.87 23.01 -1.44
N ILE A 59 -3.75 23.65 -1.77
CA ILE A 59 -2.45 23.31 -1.17
C ILE A 59 -2.43 23.83 0.27
N VAL A 60 -2.79 22.96 1.22
CA VAL A 60 -2.43 23.16 2.62
C VAL A 60 -0.91 22.97 2.73
N PRO A 61 -0.15 23.97 3.24
CA PRO A 61 1.29 23.84 3.40
C PRO A 61 1.63 22.60 4.24
N LEU A 62 2.54 21.76 3.75
CA LEU A 62 2.97 20.50 4.40
C LEU A 62 3.46 20.68 5.85
N ASN A 63 3.83 21.89 6.25
CA ASN A 63 4.42 22.21 7.55
C ASN A 63 3.41 22.69 8.60
N ASP A 64 2.13 22.86 8.24
CA ASP A 64 1.21 23.70 9.04
C ASP A 64 -0.08 22.95 9.47
N ASP A 65 -0.05 21.62 9.41
CA ASP A 65 -1.22 20.77 9.61
C ASP A 65 -1.15 19.79 10.80
N GLU A 66 -0.18 19.96 11.70
CA GLU A 66 0.01 19.14 12.92
C GLU A 66 -1.31 18.83 13.65
N ASP A 67 -2.15 19.86 13.84
CA ASP A 67 -3.40 19.79 14.59
C ASP A 67 -4.67 19.67 13.72
N ARG A 68 -4.52 19.47 12.40
CA ARG A 68 -5.66 19.54 11.46
C ARG A 68 -6.42 18.23 11.29
N GLY A 69 -6.01 17.15 11.96
CA GLY A 69 -6.70 15.85 11.95
C GLY A 69 -7.01 15.34 10.54
N ALA A 70 -8.28 15.24 10.19
CA ALA A 70 -8.73 14.80 8.85
C ALA A 70 -8.32 15.75 7.70
N VAL A 71 -8.08 17.03 8.00
CA VAL A 71 -7.72 18.07 7.01
C VAL A 71 -6.21 18.10 6.75
N LYS A 72 -5.46 17.14 7.28
CA LYS A 72 -4.03 16.99 6.98
C LYS A 72 -3.81 16.77 5.48
N THR A 73 -2.80 17.44 4.92
CA THR A 73 -2.46 17.39 3.49
C THR A 73 -2.25 15.97 3.02
N PHE A 74 -1.53 15.12 3.76
CA PHE A 74 -1.30 13.73 3.37
C PHE A 74 -2.59 12.92 3.30
N ARG A 75 -3.50 13.07 4.28
CA ARG A 75 -4.82 12.42 4.26
C ARG A 75 -5.65 12.89 3.09
N ASN A 76 -5.70 14.20 2.88
CA ASN A 76 -6.41 14.79 1.76
C ASN A 76 -5.82 14.35 0.43
N GLN A 77 -4.50 14.25 0.28
CA GLN A 77 -3.87 13.73 -0.93
C GLN A 77 -4.21 12.27 -1.15
N SER A 78 -4.14 11.42 -0.14
CA SER A 78 -4.54 10.01 -0.27
C SER A 78 -6.03 9.92 -0.64
N ILE A 79 -6.91 10.58 0.13
CA ILE A 79 -8.35 10.66 -0.15
C ILE A 79 -8.60 11.18 -1.57
N LEU A 80 -7.88 12.22 -1.99
CA LEU A 80 -8.00 12.78 -3.33
C LEU A 80 -7.48 11.81 -4.37
N VAL A 81 -6.34 11.14 -4.23
CA VAL A 81 -5.85 10.17 -5.22
C VAL A 81 -6.86 9.02 -5.43
N ASP A 82 -7.46 8.52 -4.35
CA ASP A 82 -8.44 7.42 -4.42
C ASP A 82 -9.85 7.88 -4.84
N PHE A 83 -10.26 9.08 -4.42
CA PHE A 83 -11.54 9.70 -4.82
C PHE A 83 -11.48 10.28 -6.24
N TRP A 84 -10.30 10.70 -6.68
CA TRP A 84 -10.07 11.42 -7.93
C TRP A 84 -9.77 10.51 -9.11
N ASP A 85 -9.96 9.20 -8.98
CA ASP A 85 -10.29 8.39 -10.15
C ASP A 85 -11.72 8.69 -10.66
N VAL A 86 -12.02 9.98 -10.79
CA VAL A 86 -13.13 10.55 -11.56
C VAL A 86 -13.09 10.05 -12.99
N THR A 87 -11.94 9.61 -13.48
CA THR A 87 -11.83 8.87 -14.74
C THR A 87 -12.63 7.57 -14.67
N THR A 88 -12.45 6.73 -13.65
CA THR A 88 -13.22 5.49 -13.45
C THR A 88 -14.71 5.75 -13.19
N LEU A 89 -15.08 6.75 -12.38
CA LEU A 89 -16.49 7.09 -12.17
C LEU A 89 -17.15 7.64 -13.44
N ARG A 90 -16.43 8.48 -14.20
CA ARG A 90 -16.90 9.00 -15.49
C ARG A 90 -17.00 7.89 -16.53
N GLN A 91 -16.02 6.99 -16.59
CA GLN A 91 -16.07 5.81 -17.45
C GLN A 91 -17.30 4.97 -17.10
N LEU A 92 -17.59 4.75 -15.82
CA LEU A 92 -18.78 4.02 -15.40
C LEU A 92 -20.06 4.70 -15.94
N LEU A 93 -20.15 6.03 -15.80
CA LEU A 93 -21.26 6.80 -16.33
C LEU A 93 -21.36 6.74 -17.86
N GLN A 94 -20.23 6.81 -18.57
CA GLN A 94 -20.18 6.67 -20.03
C GLN A 94 -20.64 5.30 -20.50
N GLU A 95 -20.24 4.23 -19.82
CA GLU A 95 -20.67 2.86 -20.14
C GLU A 95 -22.18 2.68 -19.89
N TYR A 96 -22.73 3.31 -18.84
CA TYR A 96 -24.19 3.35 -18.63
C TYR A 96 -24.92 4.13 -19.73
N ASP A 97 -24.40 5.27 -20.18
CA ASP A 97 -24.97 6.07 -21.29
C ASP A 97 -24.99 5.24 -22.60
N GLN A 98 -23.88 4.54 -22.89
CA GLN A 98 -23.77 3.66 -24.06
C GLN A 98 -24.71 2.45 -23.98
N LEU A 99 -24.84 1.82 -22.81
CA LEU A 99 -25.76 0.71 -22.61
C LEU A 99 -27.22 1.15 -22.82
N ILE A 100 -27.63 2.30 -22.25
CA ILE A 100 -28.99 2.83 -22.41
C ILE A 100 -29.27 3.17 -23.87
N HIS A 101 -28.29 3.74 -24.59
CA HIS A 101 -28.41 4.01 -26.02
C HIS A 101 -28.59 2.71 -26.83
N LEU A 102 -27.79 1.68 -26.60
CA LEU A 102 -27.90 0.39 -27.31
C LEU A 102 -29.21 -0.34 -27.00
N GLU A 103 -29.64 -0.38 -25.73
CA GLU A 103 -30.92 -1.00 -25.35
C GLU A 103 -32.13 -0.27 -25.97
N TYR A 104 -32.05 1.05 -26.16
CA TYR A 104 -33.10 1.81 -26.83
C TYR A 104 -33.14 1.55 -28.36
N HIS A 105 -31.98 1.36 -29.01
CA HIS A 105 -31.91 1.03 -30.44
C HIS A 105 -32.46 -0.38 -30.72
N LEU A 106 -32.09 -1.37 -29.88
CA LEU A 106 -32.60 -2.74 -29.97
C LEU A 106 -34.09 -2.84 -29.61
N GLY A 107 -34.57 -2.04 -28.67
CA GLY A 107 -35.99 -2.00 -28.27
C GLY A 107 -36.91 -1.21 -29.21
N GLY A 108 -36.37 -0.27 -29.99
CA GLY A 108 -37.11 0.64 -30.87
C GLY A 108 -37.34 0.13 -32.30
N ASN A 109 -36.56 -0.87 -32.75
CA ASN A 109 -36.58 -1.39 -34.12
C ASN A 109 -37.33 -2.73 -34.28
N GLN A 110 -38.39 -2.99 -33.52
CA GLN A 110 -39.22 -4.20 -33.66
C GLN A 110 -40.05 -4.28 -34.97
N GLY A 111 -39.63 -3.63 -36.07
CA GLY A 111 -40.43 -3.57 -37.30
C GLY A 111 -39.69 -3.28 -38.61
N GLN A 112 -38.36 -3.34 -38.66
CA GLN A 112 -37.65 -3.27 -39.94
C GLN A 112 -36.71 -4.45 -40.08
N ASP A 113 -36.96 -5.25 -41.13
CA ASP A 113 -36.10 -6.34 -41.59
C ASP A 113 -34.71 -5.78 -41.93
N PHE A 114 -33.78 -5.86 -40.98
CA PHE A 114 -32.36 -5.63 -41.21
C PHE A 114 -31.63 -6.98 -41.21
N GLU A 115 -30.65 -7.08 -42.09
CA GLU A 115 -29.86 -8.27 -42.37
C GLU A 115 -29.17 -8.80 -41.09
N ASP A 116 -29.27 -10.12 -40.84
CA ASP A 116 -28.85 -10.86 -39.63
C ASP A 116 -27.39 -10.65 -39.13
N ASN A 117 -26.56 -9.85 -39.82
CA ASN A 117 -25.17 -9.59 -39.43
C ASN A 117 -25.02 -8.49 -38.37
N ASP A 118 -25.90 -7.48 -38.31
CA ASP A 118 -25.74 -6.36 -37.39
C ASP A 118 -26.21 -6.69 -35.95
N GLU A 119 -27.19 -7.59 -35.81
CA GLU A 119 -27.79 -7.95 -34.51
C GLU A 119 -26.82 -8.74 -33.60
N ALA A 120 -26.01 -9.63 -34.17
CA ALA A 120 -25.01 -10.41 -33.43
C ALA A 120 -23.85 -9.54 -32.91
N ASP A 121 -23.47 -8.51 -33.66
CA ASP A 121 -22.44 -7.54 -33.28
C ASP A 121 -22.94 -6.58 -32.20
N GLU A 122 -24.22 -6.17 -32.25
CA GLU A 122 -24.88 -5.36 -31.22
C GLU A 122 -25.10 -6.13 -29.90
N GLU A 123 -25.50 -7.41 -29.95
CA GLU A 123 -25.62 -8.25 -28.75
C GLU A 123 -24.25 -8.46 -28.07
N THR A 124 -23.20 -8.66 -28.87
CA THR A 124 -21.81 -8.77 -28.39
C THR A 124 -21.33 -7.46 -27.75
N ALA A 125 -21.64 -6.31 -28.36
CA ALA A 125 -21.33 -5.00 -27.79
C ALA A 125 -22.06 -4.77 -26.45
N LEU A 126 -23.32 -5.17 -26.36
CA LEU A 126 -24.14 -5.05 -25.17
C LEU A 126 -23.60 -5.90 -24.00
N LEU A 127 -23.16 -7.14 -24.27
CA LEU A 127 -22.47 -7.97 -23.27
C LEU A 127 -21.15 -7.36 -22.80
N LYS A 128 -20.40 -6.72 -23.70
CA LYS A 128 -19.15 -6.02 -23.37
C LYS A 128 -19.39 -4.84 -22.43
N HIS A 129 -20.34 -3.95 -22.75
CA HIS A 129 -20.68 -2.80 -21.91
C HIS A 129 -21.22 -3.25 -20.54
N ARG A 130 -22.06 -4.30 -20.48
CA ARG A 130 -22.51 -4.88 -19.20
C ARG A 130 -21.36 -5.39 -18.34
N SER A 131 -20.40 -6.10 -18.95
CA SER A 131 -19.22 -6.62 -18.24
C SER A 131 -18.35 -5.49 -17.71
N GLU A 132 -18.18 -4.43 -18.50
CA GLU A 132 -17.39 -3.26 -18.14
C GLU A 132 -18.07 -2.44 -17.02
N ILE A 133 -19.39 -2.27 -17.07
CA ILE A 133 -20.18 -1.67 -15.98
C ILE A 133 -19.98 -2.44 -14.68
N ILE A 134 -20.04 -3.78 -14.71
CA ILE A 134 -19.83 -4.61 -13.52
C ILE A 134 -18.43 -4.36 -12.94
N ARG A 135 -17.40 -4.36 -13.80
CA ARG A 135 -16.00 -4.12 -13.41
C ARG A 135 -15.81 -2.72 -12.81
N LEU A 136 -16.27 -1.68 -13.50
CA LEU A 136 -16.16 -0.30 -13.07
C LEU A 136 -16.98 -0.02 -11.81
N THR A 137 -18.17 -0.62 -11.66
CA THR A 137 -18.98 -0.54 -10.44
C THR A 137 -18.25 -1.15 -9.25
N ALA A 138 -17.58 -2.30 -9.44
CA ALA A 138 -16.77 -2.91 -8.40
C ALA A 138 -15.60 -2.00 -7.98
N ASN A 139 -14.93 -1.37 -8.93
CA ASN A 139 -13.85 -0.40 -8.68
C ASN A 139 -14.34 0.84 -7.92
N VAL A 140 -15.41 1.50 -8.40
CA VAL A 140 -16.01 2.67 -7.73
C VAL A 140 -16.44 2.32 -6.31
N ARG A 141 -17.10 1.16 -6.12
CA ARG A 141 -17.50 0.69 -4.80
C ARG A 141 -16.30 0.44 -3.88
N GLY A 142 -15.20 -0.08 -4.43
CA GLY A 142 -13.92 -0.22 -3.73
C GLY A 142 -13.40 1.13 -3.25
N GLY A 143 -13.27 2.09 -4.16
CA GLY A 143 -12.82 3.45 -3.85
C GLY A 143 -13.68 4.16 -2.80
N ILE A 144 -15.01 4.03 -2.86
CA ILE A 144 -15.90 4.60 -1.83
C ILE A 144 -15.66 3.94 -0.46
N LYS A 145 -15.43 2.62 -0.41
CA LYS A 145 -15.12 1.94 0.85
C LYS A 145 -13.78 2.40 1.42
N ASP A 146 -12.76 2.55 0.58
CA ASP A 146 -11.46 3.06 0.99
C ASP A 146 -11.55 4.51 1.48
N LEU A 147 -12.33 5.36 0.80
CA LEU A 147 -12.64 6.72 1.24
C LEU A 147 -13.26 6.73 2.65
N ILE A 148 -14.33 5.95 2.85
CA ILE A 148 -14.99 5.86 4.16
C ILE A 148 -13.98 5.38 5.19
N ARG A 149 -13.24 4.31 4.88
CA ARG A 149 -12.22 3.74 5.77
C ARG A 149 -11.18 4.78 6.16
N TRP A 150 -10.58 5.50 5.22
CA TRP A 150 -9.55 6.52 5.46
C TRP A 150 -10.07 7.76 6.19
N SER A 151 -11.34 8.12 5.98
CA SER A 151 -12.00 9.20 6.71
C SER A 151 -12.14 8.90 8.21
N TYR A 152 -12.33 7.63 8.57
CA TYR A 152 -12.45 7.18 9.98
C TYR A 152 -11.16 6.61 10.57
N CYS A 153 -10.14 6.37 9.75
CA CYS A 153 -8.86 5.80 10.16
C CYS A 153 -8.06 6.79 11.02
N SER A 154 -7.26 6.30 11.99
CA SER A 154 -6.32 7.16 12.74
C SER A 154 -5.05 7.43 11.92
N ASP A 155 -4.30 8.50 12.24
CA ASP A 155 -3.03 8.81 11.54
C ASP A 155 -2.06 7.64 11.68
N PHE A 156 -2.03 7.06 12.88
CA PHE A 156 -1.26 5.87 13.18
C PHE A 156 -1.65 4.69 12.30
N GLN A 157 -2.95 4.40 12.14
CA GLN A 157 -3.39 3.28 11.33
C GLN A 157 -3.07 3.49 9.84
N LEU A 158 -3.17 4.71 9.30
CA LEU A 158 -2.74 5.01 7.92
C LEU A 158 -1.25 4.75 7.73
N ILE A 159 -0.41 5.18 8.67
CA ILE A 159 1.03 4.90 8.63
C ILE A 159 1.28 3.40 8.72
N GLN A 160 0.58 2.67 9.59
CA GLN A 160 0.73 1.21 9.69
C GLN A 160 0.36 0.51 8.39
N GLU A 161 -0.70 0.95 7.72
CA GLU A 161 -1.10 0.41 6.42
C GLU A 161 -0.03 0.67 5.34
N GLY A 162 0.48 1.90 5.25
CA GLY A 162 1.60 2.22 4.35
C GLY A 162 2.85 1.41 4.68
N MET A 163 3.16 1.21 5.96
CA MET A 163 4.31 0.43 6.40
C MET A 163 4.17 -1.07 6.16
N GLU A 164 2.94 -1.61 6.19
CA GLU A 164 2.65 -3.00 5.82
C GLU A 164 2.91 -3.27 4.32
N LEU A 165 2.80 -2.26 3.45
CA LEU A 165 3.18 -2.40 2.05
C LEU A 165 4.66 -2.76 1.90
N TYR A 166 5.56 -2.07 2.61
CA TYR A 166 7.00 -2.39 2.58
C TYR A 166 7.28 -3.82 3.02
N LYS A 167 6.55 -4.36 3.99
CA LYS A 167 6.68 -5.77 4.40
C LYS A 167 6.25 -6.72 3.29
N GLY A 168 5.17 -6.41 2.57
CA GLY A 168 4.74 -7.17 1.39
C GLY A 168 5.84 -7.24 0.33
N TRP A 169 6.48 -6.11 0.06
CA TRP A 169 7.56 -6.00 -0.92
C TRP A 169 8.83 -6.73 -0.48
N LEU A 170 9.24 -6.57 0.79
CA LEU A 170 10.39 -7.29 1.35
C LEU A 170 10.21 -8.81 1.31
N ASN A 171 8.98 -9.32 1.47
CA ASN A 171 8.71 -10.75 1.31
C ASN A 171 8.89 -11.20 -0.14
N ASN A 172 8.45 -10.40 -1.10
CA ASN A 172 8.66 -10.67 -2.52
C ASN A 172 10.15 -10.63 -2.88
N ASP A 173 10.88 -9.62 -2.41
CA ASP A 173 12.31 -9.48 -2.66
C ASP A 173 13.13 -10.59 -2.01
N LEU A 174 12.72 -11.08 -0.83
CA LEU A 174 13.31 -12.28 -0.22
C LEU A 174 13.14 -13.52 -1.12
N ALA A 175 11.96 -13.70 -1.72
CA ALA A 175 11.73 -14.80 -2.66
C ALA A 175 12.58 -14.65 -3.93
N LYS A 176 12.65 -13.44 -4.49
CA LYS A 176 13.48 -13.13 -5.67
C LYS A 176 14.96 -13.42 -5.42
N ILE A 177 15.51 -12.97 -4.30
CA ILE A 177 16.94 -13.17 -4.02
C ILE A 177 17.28 -14.64 -3.80
N HIS A 178 16.38 -15.41 -3.19
CA HIS A 178 16.53 -16.87 -3.12
C HIS A 178 16.56 -17.50 -4.52
N GLY A 179 15.66 -17.09 -5.42
CA GLY A 179 15.68 -17.52 -6.82
C GLY A 179 16.99 -17.18 -7.52
N MET A 180 17.49 -15.95 -7.36
CA MET A 180 18.77 -15.52 -7.93
C MET A 180 19.96 -16.36 -7.42
N ILE A 181 20.00 -16.64 -6.11
CA ILE A 181 21.06 -17.47 -5.51
C ILE A 181 21.03 -18.89 -6.07
N ILE A 182 19.86 -19.51 -6.17
CA ILE A 182 19.70 -20.85 -6.77
C ILE A 182 20.19 -20.85 -8.22
N SER A 183 19.85 -19.82 -9.00
CA SER A 183 20.33 -19.67 -10.37
C SER A 183 21.86 -19.50 -10.46
N ILE A 184 22.48 -18.81 -9.50
CA ILE A 184 23.96 -18.68 -9.44
C ILE A 184 24.58 -20.02 -9.05
N GLU A 185 24.07 -20.71 -8.04
CA GLU A 185 24.55 -22.03 -7.61
C GLU A 185 24.47 -23.06 -8.74
N GLY A 186 23.41 -23.04 -9.55
CA GLY A 186 23.27 -23.89 -10.72
C GLY A 186 24.34 -23.66 -11.81
N ARG A 187 24.89 -22.44 -11.90
CA ARG A 187 25.99 -22.11 -12.82
C ARG A 187 27.35 -22.65 -12.38
N ASN A 188 27.49 -23.06 -11.11
CA ASN A 188 28.74 -23.52 -10.52
C ASN A 188 29.31 -24.81 -11.16
N LEU A 189 28.48 -25.60 -11.86
CA LEU A 189 28.89 -26.88 -12.46
C LEU A 189 29.90 -26.74 -13.62
N ASN A 190 30.08 -25.54 -14.17
CA ASN A 190 30.95 -25.28 -15.34
C ASN A 190 32.00 -24.18 -15.12
N VAL A 191 32.28 -23.79 -13.86
CA VAL A 191 33.20 -22.67 -13.56
C VAL A 191 34.67 -23.13 -13.64
N PRO A 192 35.55 -22.41 -14.36
CA PRO A 192 36.99 -22.69 -14.39
C PRO A 192 37.62 -22.71 -12.99
N GLN A 193 38.62 -23.57 -12.78
CA GLN A 193 39.26 -23.76 -11.46
C GLN A 193 39.80 -22.46 -10.84
N ASN A 194 40.30 -21.54 -11.67
CA ASN A 194 40.81 -20.22 -11.27
C ASN A 194 39.69 -19.23 -10.87
N GLU A 195 38.43 -19.50 -11.22
CA GLU A 195 37.26 -18.64 -10.96
C GLU A 195 36.39 -19.12 -9.79
N ILE A 196 36.61 -20.35 -9.28
CA ILE A 196 35.81 -20.93 -8.19
C ILE A 196 35.73 -19.99 -6.98
N LYS A 197 36.85 -19.39 -6.59
CA LYS A 197 36.90 -18.48 -5.45
C LYS A 197 36.06 -17.22 -5.69
N LEU A 198 36.17 -16.64 -6.88
CA LEU A 198 35.40 -15.45 -7.28
C LEU A 198 33.89 -15.76 -7.32
N HIS A 199 33.52 -16.94 -7.81
CA HIS A 199 32.14 -17.41 -7.79
C HIS A 199 31.60 -17.56 -6.35
N GLN A 200 32.39 -18.13 -5.44
CA GLN A 200 32.03 -18.20 -4.02
C GLN A 200 31.87 -16.82 -3.37
N ASP A 201 32.74 -15.87 -3.72
CA ASP A 201 32.66 -14.51 -3.21
C ASP A 201 31.42 -13.78 -3.78
N HIS A 202 31.02 -14.07 -5.03
CA HIS A 202 29.75 -13.60 -5.60
C HIS A 202 28.54 -14.14 -4.84
N LEU A 203 28.53 -15.44 -4.54
CA LEU A 203 27.47 -16.06 -3.75
C LEU A 203 27.38 -15.48 -2.33
N LYS A 204 28.52 -15.20 -1.69
CA LYS A 204 28.56 -14.53 -0.39
C LYS A 204 27.98 -13.12 -0.47
N LEU A 205 28.35 -12.36 -1.50
CA LEU A 205 27.80 -11.03 -1.75
C LEU A 205 26.27 -11.09 -1.88
N MET A 206 25.73 -11.97 -2.72
CA MET A 206 24.27 -12.14 -2.86
C MET A 206 23.60 -12.55 -1.54
N ARG A 207 24.19 -13.49 -0.79
CA ARG A 207 23.65 -13.94 0.50
C ARG A 207 23.67 -12.85 1.58
N SER A 208 24.64 -11.94 1.55
CA SER A 208 24.74 -10.85 2.53
C SER A 208 23.60 -9.81 2.46
N ILE A 209 22.84 -9.79 1.36
CA ILE A 209 21.63 -8.95 1.24
C ILE A 209 20.45 -9.56 2.04
N ILE A 210 20.42 -10.89 2.25
CA ILE A 210 19.31 -11.57 2.94
C ILE A 210 19.12 -11.06 4.39
N PRO A 211 20.17 -10.98 5.23
CA PRO A 211 20.06 -10.42 6.57
C PRO A 211 19.45 -9.01 6.57
N LEU A 212 19.86 -8.13 5.65
CA LEU A 212 19.31 -6.78 5.54
C LEU A 212 17.80 -6.78 5.28
N ILE A 213 17.33 -7.54 4.28
CA ILE A 213 15.91 -7.68 3.98
C ILE A 213 15.14 -8.21 5.20
N LYS A 214 15.67 -9.24 5.88
CA LYS A 214 15.04 -9.83 7.06
C LYS A 214 14.95 -8.85 8.23
N LEU A 215 16.01 -8.09 8.50
CA LEU A 215 16.06 -7.12 9.59
C LEU A 215 15.15 -5.93 9.32
N LEU A 216 15.11 -5.42 8.08
CA LEU A 216 14.14 -4.39 7.68
C LEU A 216 12.71 -4.91 7.80
N ARG A 217 12.45 -6.16 7.43
CA ARG A 217 11.14 -6.77 7.64
C ARG A 217 10.77 -6.85 9.12
N LEU A 218 11.71 -7.21 9.98
CA LEU A 218 11.51 -7.19 11.44
C LEU A 218 11.25 -5.78 11.96
N PHE A 219 11.93 -4.77 11.41
CA PHE A 219 11.74 -3.37 11.74
C PHE A 219 10.31 -2.92 11.43
N PHE A 220 9.85 -3.11 10.19
CA PHE A 220 8.48 -2.77 9.81
C PHE A 220 7.45 -3.58 10.59
N ASN A 221 7.69 -4.88 10.82
CA ASN A 221 6.82 -5.70 11.67
C ASN A 221 6.69 -5.18 13.10
N LYS A 222 7.74 -4.58 13.68
CA LYS A 222 7.65 -3.98 15.03
C LYS A 222 6.83 -2.68 15.02
N ILE A 223 6.85 -1.94 13.92
CA ILE A 223 6.05 -0.72 13.75
C ILE A 223 4.56 -1.05 13.50
N THR A 224 4.29 -2.06 12.68
CA THR A 224 2.94 -2.43 12.25
C THR A 224 2.28 -3.46 13.17
N GLY A 225 3.08 -4.28 13.84
CA GLY A 225 2.65 -5.47 14.59
C GLY A 225 2.23 -5.23 16.04
N THR A 226 1.93 -4.00 16.45
CA THR A 226 1.33 -3.77 17.76
C THR A 226 -0.02 -4.49 17.85
N PRO A 227 -0.23 -5.42 18.80
CA PRO A 227 -1.51 -6.09 18.95
C PRO A 227 -2.62 -5.05 19.11
N ARG A 228 -3.67 -5.14 18.28
CA ARG A 228 -4.84 -4.22 18.31
C ARG A 228 -5.46 -4.07 19.71
N SER A 229 -5.19 -5.01 20.62
CA SER A 229 -5.69 -5.01 22.00
C SER A 229 -4.74 -4.37 23.03
N LYS A 230 -3.43 -4.30 22.79
CA LYS A 230 -2.42 -3.68 23.69
C LYS A 230 -1.16 -3.23 22.91
N PRO A 231 -1.20 -2.08 22.22
CA PRO A 231 0.02 -1.49 21.66
C PRO A 231 0.97 -1.08 22.79
N GLU A 232 2.27 -1.38 22.68
CA GLU A 232 3.27 -0.87 23.63
C GLU A 232 3.52 0.64 23.45
N PHE A 233 3.30 1.12 22.23
CA PHE A 233 3.42 2.53 21.84
C PHE A 233 2.42 2.88 20.74
N ILE A 234 2.17 4.17 20.58
CA ILE A 234 1.53 4.75 19.39
C ILE A 234 2.56 5.62 18.66
N LEU A 235 2.34 5.87 17.38
CA LEU A 235 2.95 7.04 16.76
C LEU A 235 2.07 8.25 17.12
N GLY A 236 2.69 9.34 17.55
CA GLY A 236 2.02 10.58 17.97
C GLY A 236 1.29 11.30 16.83
N ASN A 237 0.92 12.56 17.06
CA ASN A 237 0.30 13.41 16.04
C ASN A 237 1.26 13.68 14.88
N VAL A 238 1.34 12.75 13.93
CA VAL A 238 2.20 12.85 12.75
C VAL A 238 1.64 13.91 11.82
N ASN A 239 2.45 14.92 11.48
CA ASN A 239 2.06 15.92 10.48
C ASN A 239 2.36 15.43 9.05
N SER A 240 1.89 16.17 8.04
CA SER A 240 2.13 15.78 6.64
C SER A 240 3.59 15.70 6.26
N LYS A 241 4.44 16.55 6.82
CA LYS A 241 5.88 16.53 6.55
C LYS A 241 6.53 15.26 7.11
N GLU A 242 6.20 14.89 8.34
CA GLU A 242 6.73 13.71 9.01
C GLU A 242 6.25 12.43 8.32
N TYR A 243 4.98 12.38 7.93
CA TYR A 243 4.42 11.30 7.10
C TYR A 243 5.19 11.18 5.77
N PHE A 244 5.35 12.29 5.05
CA PHE A 244 6.07 12.33 3.79
C PHE A 244 7.52 11.87 3.94
N ILE A 245 8.20 12.26 5.01
CA ILE A 245 9.57 11.79 5.30
C ILE A 245 9.57 10.26 5.51
N LEU A 246 8.63 9.72 6.28
CA LEU A 246 8.53 8.28 6.52
C LEU A 246 8.27 7.50 5.22
N GLU A 247 7.31 7.96 4.42
CA GLU A 247 6.94 7.33 3.14
C GLU A 247 8.08 7.40 2.12
N THR A 248 8.66 8.58 1.91
CA THR A 248 9.79 8.74 0.99
C THR A 248 11.02 7.96 1.43
N THR A 249 11.30 7.88 2.74
CA THR A 249 12.40 7.08 3.24
C THR A 249 12.13 5.58 3.06
N GLY A 250 10.90 5.13 3.30
CA GLY A 250 10.50 3.74 3.03
C GLY A 250 10.66 3.38 1.55
N GLN A 251 10.23 4.25 0.65
CA GLN A 251 10.40 4.05 -0.80
C GLN A 251 11.89 4.00 -1.21
N GLN A 252 12.71 4.91 -0.67
CA GLN A 252 14.15 4.91 -0.91
C GLN A 252 14.82 3.61 -0.46
N LEU A 253 14.41 3.06 0.71
CA LEU A 253 14.92 1.79 1.20
C LEU A 253 14.56 0.63 0.27
N GLU A 254 13.32 0.59 -0.21
CA GLU A 254 12.88 -0.40 -1.18
C GLU A 254 13.69 -0.31 -2.48
N ASP A 255 13.83 0.90 -3.03
CA ASP A 255 14.55 1.14 -4.27
C ASP A 255 16.02 0.75 -4.16
N SER A 256 16.68 1.10 -3.06
CA SER A 256 18.08 0.72 -2.82
C SER A 256 18.26 -0.79 -2.71
N ILE A 257 17.36 -1.52 -2.04
CA ILE A 257 17.41 -3.00 -2.00
C ILE A 257 17.27 -3.58 -3.40
N ARG A 258 16.29 -3.10 -4.17
CA ARG A 258 16.02 -3.61 -5.52
C ARG A 258 17.21 -3.36 -6.45
N GLN A 259 17.81 -2.18 -6.37
CA GLN A 259 19.01 -1.83 -7.12
C GLN A 259 20.22 -2.66 -6.69
N LEU A 260 20.42 -2.87 -5.38
CA LEU A 260 21.48 -3.75 -4.87
C LEU A 260 21.36 -5.16 -5.44
N MET A 261 20.17 -5.77 -5.35
CA MET A 261 19.94 -7.10 -5.91
C MET A 261 20.23 -7.15 -7.41
N SER A 262 19.76 -6.15 -8.16
CA SER A 262 19.96 -6.08 -9.61
C SER A 262 21.44 -5.92 -9.98
N PHE A 263 22.14 -4.97 -9.36
CA PHE A 263 23.55 -4.71 -9.65
C PHE A 263 24.44 -5.88 -9.23
N CYS A 264 24.22 -6.46 -8.04
CA CYS A 264 24.97 -7.63 -7.59
C CYS A 264 24.73 -8.84 -8.50
N ALA A 265 23.51 -9.07 -8.98
CA ALA A 265 23.23 -10.16 -9.91
C ALA A 265 23.94 -9.99 -11.27
N ALA A 266 24.10 -8.76 -11.74
CA ALA A 266 24.74 -8.42 -13.01
C ALA A 266 26.28 -8.33 -12.95
N LEU A 267 26.89 -8.42 -11.75
CA LEU A 267 28.34 -8.26 -11.58
C LEU A 267 29.20 -9.22 -12.43
N PRO A 268 28.89 -10.53 -12.54
CA PRO A 268 29.70 -11.45 -13.34
C PRO A 268 29.77 -11.06 -14.82
N GLU A 269 28.75 -10.37 -15.32
CA GLU A 269 28.62 -9.94 -16.71
C GLU A 269 29.17 -8.53 -16.96
N ALA A 270 29.66 -7.85 -15.91
CA ALA A 270 30.10 -6.46 -16.00
C ALA A 270 31.36 -6.27 -16.86
N GLY A 271 32.23 -7.29 -16.96
CA GLY A 271 33.45 -7.23 -17.74
C GLY A 271 34.30 -6.00 -17.40
N ARG A 272 34.60 -5.16 -18.40
CA ARG A 272 35.38 -3.92 -18.22
C ARG A 272 34.69 -2.86 -17.36
N GLU A 273 33.37 -2.92 -17.20
CA GLU A 273 32.58 -1.97 -16.40
C GLU A 273 32.49 -2.36 -14.93
N ILE A 274 33.29 -3.33 -14.47
CA ILE A 274 33.25 -3.86 -13.10
C ILE A 274 33.45 -2.79 -12.02
N HIS A 275 34.34 -1.83 -12.26
CA HIS A 275 34.61 -0.73 -11.33
C HIS A 275 33.38 0.15 -11.18
N LYS A 276 32.78 0.56 -12.30
CA LYS A 276 31.55 1.34 -12.32
C LYS A 276 30.39 0.62 -11.62
N LYS A 277 30.25 -0.69 -11.81
CA LYS A 277 29.25 -1.51 -11.13
C LYS A 277 29.51 -1.62 -9.62
N THR A 278 30.76 -1.79 -9.22
CA THR A 278 31.15 -1.79 -7.81
C THR A 278 30.84 -0.45 -7.15
N ASP A 279 31.14 0.67 -7.81
CA ASP A 279 30.85 2.03 -7.31
C ASP A 279 29.33 2.26 -7.18
N GLN A 280 28.54 1.75 -8.12
CA GLN A 280 27.08 1.79 -8.05
C GLN A 280 26.55 1.00 -6.84
N ILE A 281 27.07 -0.19 -6.60
CA ILE A 281 26.68 -1.00 -5.42
C ILE A 281 27.11 -0.29 -4.14
N GLU A 282 28.33 0.25 -4.06
CA GLU A 282 28.79 0.95 -2.86
C GLU A 282 27.94 2.20 -2.58
N LYS A 283 27.53 2.92 -3.63
CA LYS A 283 26.58 4.03 -3.51
C LYS A 283 25.25 3.56 -2.91
N GLU A 284 24.68 2.47 -3.40
CA GLU A 284 23.43 1.95 -2.86
C GLU A 284 23.56 1.41 -1.44
N ILE A 285 24.72 0.83 -1.06
CA ILE A 285 25.00 0.46 0.33
C ILE A 285 25.00 1.70 1.23
N ARG A 286 25.57 2.82 0.78
CA ARG A 286 25.53 4.09 1.53
C ARG A 286 24.12 4.65 1.64
N ASN A 287 23.38 4.71 0.53
CA ASN A 287 21.98 5.15 0.51
C ASN A 287 21.12 4.34 1.48
N LEU A 288 21.32 3.01 1.53
CA LEU A 288 20.63 2.13 2.46
C LEU A 288 20.92 2.50 3.92
N GLY A 289 22.18 2.73 4.28
CA GLY A 289 22.56 3.15 5.63
C GLY A 289 21.99 4.51 6.04
N GLU A 290 21.98 5.47 5.10
CA GLU A 290 21.34 6.78 5.31
C GLU A 290 19.83 6.64 5.49
N GLY A 291 19.17 5.83 4.66
CA GLY A 291 17.75 5.54 4.76
C GLY A 291 17.38 4.89 6.09
N ILE A 292 18.16 3.88 6.52
CA ILE A 292 17.98 3.20 7.81
C ILE A 292 18.11 4.21 8.95
N SER A 293 19.12 5.07 8.90
CA SER A 293 19.33 6.11 9.91
C SER A 293 18.15 7.08 9.97
N ARG A 294 17.71 7.58 8.81
CA ARG A 294 16.59 8.52 8.70
C ARG A 294 15.30 7.94 9.24
N ILE A 295 14.93 6.73 8.84
CA ILE A 295 13.67 6.11 9.29
C ILE A 295 13.69 5.81 10.79
N LEU A 296 14.83 5.35 11.34
CA LEU A 296 14.99 5.11 12.77
C LEU A 296 14.87 6.40 13.58
N ILE A 297 15.47 7.50 13.10
CA ILE A 297 15.37 8.81 13.74
C ILE A 297 13.92 9.29 13.71
N SER A 298 13.26 9.28 12.55
CA SER A 298 11.86 9.67 12.43
C SER A 298 10.96 8.88 13.38
N VAL A 299 11.08 7.55 13.37
CA VAL A 299 10.32 6.67 14.27
C VAL A 299 10.62 6.97 15.74
N SER A 300 11.88 7.27 16.11
CA SER A 300 12.23 7.58 17.50
C SER A 300 11.56 8.84 18.05
N PHE A 301 11.29 9.83 17.19
CA PHE A 301 10.57 11.05 17.57
C PHE A 301 9.06 10.86 17.60
N LEU A 302 8.54 9.94 16.80
CA LEU A 302 7.11 9.70 16.68
C LEU A 302 6.58 8.72 17.73
N ILE A 303 7.41 7.87 18.31
CA ILE A 303 6.99 6.91 19.36
C ILE A 303 6.57 7.64 20.64
N LEU A 304 5.30 7.46 21.02
CA LEU A 304 4.75 7.90 22.30
C LEU A 304 4.33 6.69 23.17
N PRO A 305 4.55 6.75 24.50
CA PRO A 305 4.08 5.72 25.44
C PRO A 305 2.55 5.68 25.51
N LEU A 306 1.94 4.48 25.49
CA LEU A 306 0.48 4.32 25.55
C LEU A 306 -0.14 4.60 26.92
N ARG A 307 0.62 4.33 28.01
CA ARG A 307 0.17 4.48 29.40
C ARG A 307 1.38 4.78 30.28
N SER A 308 1.31 5.86 31.04
CA SER A 308 2.23 6.15 32.14
C SER A 308 1.69 5.51 33.41
N GLY A 309 1.85 4.18 33.54
CA GLY A 309 1.74 3.48 34.82
C GLY A 309 3.06 3.56 35.61
N PRO A 310 3.06 3.36 36.94
CA PRO A 310 4.25 3.52 37.79
C PRO A 310 5.42 2.57 37.46
N GLU A 311 5.18 1.50 36.68
CA GLU A 311 6.22 0.54 36.24
C GLU A 311 6.58 0.64 34.74
N GLN A 312 5.98 1.54 33.96
CA GLN A 312 6.23 1.66 32.52
C GLN A 312 7.29 2.71 32.18
N PRO A 313 8.07 2.52 31.09
CA PRO A 313 9.09 3.48 30.68
C PRO A 313 8.46 4.86 30.45
N SER A 314 8.93 5.84 31.21
CA SER A 314 8.37 7.19 31.31
C SER A 314 8.60 8.08 30.09
N SER A 315 9.28 7.60 29.04
CA SER A 315 9.65 8.38 27.85
C SER A 315 9.69 7.53 26.58
N GLY A 316 9.29 8.11 25.44
CA GLY A 316 9.42 7.51 24.11
C GLY A 316 10.85 7.09 23.76
N SER A 317 11.86 7.77 24.30
CA SER A 317 13.27 7.38 24.14
C SER A 317 13.58 6.02 24.76
N SER A 318 12.99 5.72 25.92
CA SER A 318 13.17 4.42 26.58
C SER A 318 12.46 3.32 25.81
N ILE A 319 11.27 3.58 25.28
CA ILE A 319 10.55 2.61 24.44
C ILE A 319 11.32 2.32 23.16
N PHE A 320 11.83 3.35 22.49
CA PHE A 320 12.64 3.19 21.29
C PHE A 320 13.87 2.33 21.58
N LYS A 321 14.60 2.62 22.66
CA LYS A 321 15.77 1.83 23.05
C LYS A 321 15.43 0.36 23.27
N THR A 322 14.38 0.08 24.06
CA THR A 322 13.95 -1.29 24.34
C THR A 322 13.53 -2.04 23.07
N ASN A 323 12.86 -1.36 22.14
CA ASN A 323 12.24 -2.02 20.98
C ASN A 323 13.11 -2.08 19.72
N PHE A 324 14.01 -1.12 19.52
CA PHE A 324 14.69 -0.90 18.23
C PHE A 324 16.22 -0.80 18.32
N GLN A 325 16.82 -0.67 19.51
CA GLN A 325 18.27 -0.45 19.61
C GLN A 325 19.09 -1.64 19.10
N GLU A 326 18.74 -2.86 19.50
CA GLU A 326 19.41 -4.08 19.02
C GLU A 326 19.24 -4.25 17.50
N LEU A 327 18.03 -3.95 17.01
CA LEU A 327 17.73 -4.03 15.59
C LEU A 327 18.52 -3.01 14.76
N LYS A 328 18.68 -1.79 15.30
CA LYS A 328 19.55 -0.77 14.72
C LYS A 328 20.99 -1.29 14.59
N TYR A 329 21.55 -1.88 15.64
CA TYR A 329 22.91 -2.43 15.58
C TYR A 329 23.04 -3.55 14.56
N ALA A 330 22.10 -4.51 14.56
CA ALA A 330 22.10 -5.61 13.60
C ALA A 330 21.97 -5.12 12.15
N LEU A 331 21.19 -4.07 11.88
CA LEU A 331 21.06 -3.47 10.55
C LEU A 331 22.39 -2.89 10.05
N PHE A 332 23.11 -2.14 10.91
CA PHE A 332 24.42 -1.58 10.54
C PHE A 332 25.50 -2.65 10.41
N GLU A 333 25.46 -3.70 11.24
CA GLU A 333 26.36 -4.85 11.12
C GLU A 333 26.15 -5.56 9.78
N ALA A 334 24.91 -5.87 9.42
CA ALA A 334 24.57 -6.48 8.13
C ALA A 334 24.96 -5.60 6.93
N GLN A 335 24.86 -4.27 7.06
CA GLN A 335 25.32 -3.33 6.05
C GLN A 335 26.86 -3.39 5.89
N GLY A 336 27.59 -3.50 7.00
CA GLY A 336 29.03 -3.69 7.02
C GLY A 336 29.45 -5.00 6.35
N GLU A 337 28.79 -6.11 6.70
CA GLU A 337 29.04 -7.42 6.07
C GLU A 337 28.81 -7.41 4.55
N LEU A 338 27.76 -6.72 4.09
CA LEU A 338 27.51 -6.53 2.66
C LEU A 338 28.65 -5.77 1.97
N ARG A 339 29.17 -4.73 2.62
CA ARG A 339 30.31 -3.95 2.10
C ARG A 339 31.59 -4.79 2.03
N ASP A 340 31.87 -5.56 3.07
CA ASP A 340 33.04 -6.44 3.13
C ASP A 340 32.95 -7.55 2.05
N ALA A 341 31.76 -8.10 1.82
CA ALA A 341 31.52 -9.06 0.77
C ALA A 341 31.73 -8.46 -0.63
N LEU A 342 31.32 -7.20 -0.85
CA LEU A 342 31.58 -6.49 -2.09
C LEU A 342 33.08 -6.30 -2.31
N PHE A 343 33.80 -5.87 -1.29
CA PHE A 343 35.25 -5.68 -1.36
C PHE A 343 35.98 -6.99 -1.68
N ALA A 344 35.59 -8.09 -1.02
CA ALA A 344 36.14 -9.42 -1.30
C ALA A 344 35.91 -9.85 -2.75
N TYR A 345 34.71 -9.61 -3.29
CA TYR A 345 34.40 -9.91 -4.69
C TYR A 345 35.22 -9.07 -5.66
N SER A 346 35.26 -7.74 -5.48
CA SER A 346 36.01 -6.83 -6.36
C SER A 346 37.51 -7.13 -6.37
N TRP A 347 38.08 -7.47 -5.20
CA TRP A 347 39.47 -7.90 -5.09
C TRP A 347 39.72 -9.24 -5.81
N GLY A 348 38.82 -10.21 -5.61
CA GLY A 348 38.86 -11.49 -6.32
C GLY A 348 38.80 -11.30 -7.84
N TYR A 349 37.95 -10.38 -8.32
CA TYR A 349 37.79 -10.09 -9.74
C TYR A 349 39.08 -9.52 -10.33
N ALA A 350 39.69 -8.53 -9.67
CA ALA A 350 40.94 -7.94 -10.11
C ALA A 350 42.07 -8.99 -10.22
N ARG A 351 42.15 -9.91 -9.26
CA ARG A 351 43.15 -10.99 -9.28
C ARG A 351 42.97 -11.96 -10.45
N VAL A 352 41.74 -12.27 -10.83
CA VAL A 352 41.44 -13.22 -11.89
C VAL A 352 41.57 -12.59 -13.28
N PHE A 353 41.06 -11.37 -13.45
CA PHE A 353 40.88 -10.75 -14.78
C PHE A 353 41.76 -9.53 -15.05
N LEU A 354 42.44 -8.98 -14.04
CA LEU A 354 43.38 -7.86 -14.17
C LEU A 354 44.76 -8.18 -13.58
N PRO A 355 45.41 -9.31 -13.95
CA PRO A 355 46.64 -9.77 -13.30
C PRO A 355 47.86 -8.83 -13.49
N ASN A 356 47.77 -7.81 -14.35
CA ASN A 356 48.87 -6.91 -14.71
C ASN A 356 48.64 -5.42 -14.32
N ASN A 357 47.64 -5.11 -13.47
CA ASN A 357 47.53 -3.74 -12.93
C ASN A 357 48.31 -3.66 -11.60
N PRO A 358 49.45 -2.94 -11.54
CA PRO A 358 50.27 -2.79 -10.34
C PRO A 358 49.57 -2.03 -9.21
#